data_AF-A0A2C9L8T8-F1
#
_entry.id   AF-A0A2C9L8T8-F1
#
_cell.length_a   1.000
_cell.length_b   1.000
_cell.length_c   1.000
_cell.angle_alpha   90.00
_cell.angle_beta   90.00
_cell.angle_gamma   90.00
#
_symmetry.space_group_name_H-M   'P 1'
#
loop_
_entity.id
_entity.type
_entity.pdbx_description
1 polymer ?
#
loop_
_entity_poly.entity_id
_entity_poly.type
_entity_poly.pdbx_seq_one_letter_code
_entity_poly.pdbx_strand_id
1 'polypeptide(L)'
;MVGGLSLIRSGIPVVKFNDCYYQARAMPSAGLVPFLQTFLCNLDNHCYAKEERHNQAEYNSKNFALVAQDLGQIFASNETLYLLEISNNSNGLISLVQNIIQNQIVFEKL
;
A
#
# COMPACT_ATOMS: atom_id res chain seq x y z
N MET A 1 21.93 21.99 -45.77
CA MET A 1 20.95 22.18 -44.67
C MET A 1 20.79 20.88 -43.87
N VAL A 2 21.90 20.29 -43.38
CA VAL A 2 21.87 19.01 -42.61
C VAL A 2 22.74 19.12 -41.35
N GLY A 3 23.85 19.87 -41.41
CA GLY A 3 24.74 20.07 -40.25
C GLY A 3 24.09 20.72 -39.03
N GLY A 4 23.15 21.66 -39.20
CA GLY A 4 22.43 22.27 -38.08
C GLY A 4 21.56 21.26 -37.32
N LEU A 5 20.93 20.31 -38.02
CA LEU A 5 20.13 19.25 -37.42
C LEU A 5 21.00 18.26 -36.64
N SER A 6 22.18 17.94 -37.17
CA SER A 6 23.15 17.06 -36.51
C SER A 6 23.66 17.64 -35.19
N LEU A 7 23.91 18.96 -35.13
CA LEU A 7 24.36 19.64 -33.91
C LEU A 7 23.28 19.64 -32.82
N ILE A 8 22.01 19.88 -33.20
CA ILE A 8 20.87 19.80 -32.29
C ILE A 8 20.71 18.36 -31.76
N ARG A 9 20.86 17.36 -32.64
CA ARG A 9 20.77 15.94 -32.26
C ARG A 9 21.87 15.51 -31.30
N SER A 10 23.10 16.02 -31.45
CA SER A 10 24.21 15.72 -30.53
C SER A 10 24.08 16.38 -29.17
N GLY A 11 23.34 17.49 -29.06
CA GLY A 11 23.11 18.19 -27.80
C GLY A 11 22.02 17.56 -26.92
N ILE A 12 21.22 16.64 -27.46
CA ILE A 12 20.12 15.98 -26.74
C ILE A 12 20.52 14.52 -26.47
N PRO A 13 20.91 14.16 -25.23
CA PRO A 13 21.24 12.79 -24.91
C PRO A 13 20.00 11.89 -25.06
N VAL A 14 20.21 10.69 -25.60
CA VAL A 14 19.14 9.68 -25.63
C VAL A 14 18.93 9.17 -24.22
N VAL A 15 17.79 9.53 -23.62
CA VAL A 15 17.38 8.99 -22.32
C VAL A 15 16.73 7.62 -22.55
N LYS A 16 17.34 6.57 -21.98
CA LYS A 16 16.76 5.22 -21.96
C LYS A 16 16.06 5.02 -20.62
N PHE A 17 14.82 4.58 -20.67
CA PHE A 17 14.07 4.17 -19.50
C PHE A 17 13.97 2.65 -19.50
N ASN A 18 14.21 2.03 -18.36
CA ASN A 18 13.93 0.61 -18.17
C ASN A 18 12.41 0.41 -17.98
N ASP A 19 11.96 -0.83 -18.11
CA ASP A 19 10.57 -1.18 -17.81
C ASP A 19 10.19 -0.74 -16.40
N CYS A 20 9.02 -0.13 -16.30
CA CYS A 20 8.53 0.48 -15.09
C CYS A 20 7.13 -0.03 -14.78
N TYR A 21 6.95 -0.59 -13.59
CA TYR A 21 5.67 -1.09 -13.10
C TYR A 21 5.11 -0.10 -12.07
N TYR A 22 3.84 0.24 -12.20
CA TYR A 22 3.14 1.17 -11.31
C TYR A 22 1.96 0.47 -10.64
N GLN A 23 1.80 0.71 -9.34
CA GLN A 23 0.70 0.14 -8.57
C GLN A 23 -0.67 0.68 -9.02
N ALA A 24 -1.71 -0.14 -8.84
CA ALA A 24 -3.07 0.29 -9.11
C ALA A 24 -3.54 1.33 -8.09
N ARG A 25 -4.31 2.32 -8.55
CA ARG A 25 -4.99 3.28 -7.67
C ARG A 25 -6.47 2.94 -7.61
N ALA A 26 -6.98 2.80 -6.40
CA ALA A 26 -8.41 2.61 -6.20
C ALA A 26 -9.12 3.92 -6.48
N MET A 27 -10.26 3.86 -7.17
CA MET A 27 -11.16 5.00 -7.30
C MET A 27 -12.08 5.09 -6.07
N PRO A 28 -12.68 6.26 -5.78
CA PRO A 28 -13.63 6.40 -4.66
C PRO A 28 -14.79 5.39 -4.70
N SER A 29 -15.17 4.90 -5.89
CA SER A 29 -16.20 3.88 -6.07
C SER A 29 -15.83 2.50 -5.52
N ALA A 30 -14.54 2.20 -5.35
CA ALA A 30 -14.07 0.95 -4.74
C ALA A 30 -14.19 0.96 -3.21
N GLY A 31 -14.62 2.08 -2.61
CA GLY A 31 -14.74 2.29 -1.18
C GLY A 31 -13.75 3.34 -0.66
N LEU A 32 -14.13 4.03 0.42
CA LEU A 32 -13.36 5.15 0.97
C LEU A 32 -11.98 4.71 1.51
N VAL A 33 -11.92 3.57 2.19
CA VAL A 33 -10.68 3.00 2.76
C VAL A 33 -9.65 2.68 1.67
N PRO A 34 -9.93 1.83 0.67
CA PRO A 34 -8.94 1.53 -0.38
C PRO A 34 -8.59 2.76 -1.22
N PHE A 35 -9.54 3.68 -1.44
CA PHE A 35 -9.26 4.96 -2.11
C PHE A 35 -8.23 5.79 -1.35
N LEU A 36 -8.49 6.11 -0.08
CA LEU A 36 -7.58 6.92 0.74
C LEU A 36 -6.23 6.24 0.93
N GLN A 37 -6.23 4.94 1.17
CA GLN A 37 -5.01 4.16 1.31
C GLN A 37 -4.13 4.29 0.06
N THR A 38 -4.66 3.97 -1.12
CA THR A 38 -3.86 4.03 -2.35
C THR A 38 -3.50 5.47 -2.74
N PHE A 39 -4.34 6.45 -2.42
CA PHE A 39 -4.04 7.87 -2.64
C PHE A 39 -2.87 8.35 -1.77
N LEU A 40 -2.82 7.95 -0.49
CA LEU A 40 -1.77 8.36 0.44
C LEU A 40 -0.49 7.54 0.26
N CYS A 41 -0.60 6.23 0.09
CA CYS A 41 0.57 5.33 0.01
C CYS A 41 1.30 5.42 -1.33
N ASN A 42 0.59 5.69 -2.44
CA ASN A 42 1.17 5.70 -3.79
C ASN A 42 1.17 7.11 -4.41
N LEU A 43 1.25 8.16 -3.59
CA LEU A 43 1.16 9.55 -4.05
C LEU A 43 2.31 9.92 -5.01
N ASP A 44 3.51 9.40 -4.74
CA ASP A 44 4.74 9.67 -5.48
C ASP A 44 4.81 8.96 -6.84
N ASN A 45 3.86 8.07 -7.16
CA ASN A 45 3.91 7.18 -8.32
C ASN A 45 5.25 6.44 -8.43
N HIS A 46 5.66 5.78 -7.34
CA HIS A 46 6.90 5.01 -7.33
C HIS A 46 6.99 4.05 -8.52
N CYS A 47 8.08 4.17 -9.27
CA CYS A 47 8.38 3.32 -10.42
C CYS A 47 9.16 2.09 -9.97
N TYR A 48 8.54 0.91 -10.04
CA TYR A 48 9.23 -0.33 -9.74
C TYR A 48 9.99 -0.82 -10.98
N ALA A 49 11.30 -1.04 -10.84
CA ALA A 49 12.13 -1.57 -11.93
C ALA A 49 11.99 -3.09 -12.14
N LYS A 50 11.31 -3.79 -11.22
CA LYS A 50 11.10 -5.23 -11.24
C LYS A 50 9.66 -5.57 -10.92
N GLU A 51 9.09 -6.50 -11.67
CA GLU A 51 7.71 -6.94 -11.51
C GLU A 51 7.48 -7.58 -10.13
N GLU A 52 8.44 -8.34 -9.57
CA GLU A 52 8.23 -8.99 -8.27
C GLU A 52 8.04 -7.98 -7.14
N ARG A 53 8.78 -6.87 -7.18
CA ARG A 53 8.69 -5.79 -6.18
C ARG A 53 7.36 -5.05 -6.29
N HIS A 54 6.89 -4.83 -7.52
CA HIS A 54 5.57 -4.28 -7.79
C HIS A 54 4.47 -5.20 -7.25
N ASN A 55 4.54 -6.50 -7.55
CA ASN A 55 3.53 -7.48 -7.15
C ASN A 55 3.45 -7.62 -5.62
N GLN A 56 4.59 -7.56 -4.92
CA GLN A 56 4.59 -7.55 -3.46
C GLN A 56 3.91 -6.29 -2.90
N ALA A 57 4.21 -5.10 -3.45
CA ALA A 57 3.61 -3.86 -2.99
C ALA A 57 2.08 -3.85 -3.22
N GLU A 58 1.66 -4.33 -4.39
CA GLU A 58 0.25 -4.51 -4.75
C GLU A 58 -0.48 -5.50 -3.81
N TYR A 59 0.15 -6.63 -3.49
CA TYR A 59 -0.38 -7.63 -2.54
C TYR A 59 -0.56 -7.04 -1.14
N ASN A 60 0.47 -6.35 -0.63
CA ASN A 60 0.43 -5.72 0.69
C ASN A 60 -0.70 -4.67 0.78
N SER A 61 -0.88 -3.87 -0.28
CA SER A 61 -1.94 -2.88 -0.34
C SER A 61 -3.33 -3.53 -0.30
N LYS A 62 -3.54 -4.60 -1.07
CA LYS A 62 -4.81 -5.34 -1.10
C LYS A 62 -5.13 -5.97 0.25
N ASN A 63 -4.15 -6.61 0.89
CA ASN A 63 -4.35 -7.24 2.19
C ASN A 63 -4.71 -6.24 3.28
N PHE A 64 -4.04 -5.08 3.31
CA PHE A 64 -4.41 -4.04 4.26
C PHE A 64 -5.85 -3.54 4.03
N ALA A 65 -6.26 -3.34 2.77
CA ALA A 65 -7.62 -2.90 2.47
C ALA A 65 -8.66 -3.91 3.00
N LEU A 66 -8.41 -5.21 2.82
CA LEU A 66 -9.29 -6.28 3.31
C LEU A 66 -9.35 -6.28 4.84
N VAL A 67 -8.19 -6.27 5.51
CA VAL A 67 -8.12 -6.26 6.99
C VAL A 67 -8.79 -5.01 7.56
N ALA A 68 -8.56 -3.84 6.96
CA ALA A 68 -9.17 -2.60 7.40
C ALA A 68 -10.70 -2.58 7.19
N GLN A 69 -11.21 -3.23 6.14
CA GLN A 69 -12.63 -3.38 5.92
C GLN A 69 -13.28 -4.31 6.95
N ASP A 70 -12.66 -5.46 7.22
CA ASP A 70 -13.15 -6.44 8.19
C ASP A 70 -13.15 -5.86 9.62
N LEU A 71 -12.04 -5.23 10.00
CA LEU A 71 -11.90 -4.62 11.32
C LEU A 71 -12.74 -3.35 11.46
N GLY A 72 -12.95 -2.60 10.37
CA GLY A 72 -13.74 -1.37 10.40
C GLY A 72 -15.17 -1.60 10.89
N GLN A 73 -15.78 -2.73 10.54
CA GLN A 73 -17.12 -3.10 11.02
C GLN A 73 -17.11 -3.43 12.51
N ILE A 74 -16.07 -4.11 12.98
CA ILE A 74 -15.91 -4.44 14.40
C ILE A 74 -15.80 -3.14 15.19
N PHE A 75 -14.87 -2.26 14.83
CA PHE A 75 -14.62 -0.99 15.52
C PHE A 75 -15.74 0.06 15.37
N ALA A 76 -16.65 -0.08 14.41
CA ALA A 76 -17.81 0.78 14.26
C ALA A 76 -18.96 0.43 15.21
N SER A 77 -18.90 -0.71 15.91
CA SER A 77 -19.94 -1.11 16.86
C SER A 77 -19.77 -0.40 18.21
N ASN A 78 -20.86 0.16 18.74
CA ASN A 78 -20.85 0.85 20.04
C ASN A 78 -20.42 -0.07 21.19
N GLU A 79 -20.72 -1.36 21.09
CA GLU A 79 -20.32 -2.38 22.06
C GLU A 79 -18.80 -2.60 22.07
N THR A 80 -18.14 -2.64 20.91
CA THR A 80 -16.67 -2.75 20.88
C THR A 80 -15.99 -1.48 21.34
N LEU A 81 -16.53 -0.30 21.03
CA LEU A 81 -16.00 0.98 21.53
C LEU A 81 -16.11 1.06 23.05
N TYR A 82 -17.24 0.62 23.62
CA TYR A 82 -17.44 0.52 25.06
C TYR A 82 -16.49 -0.51 25.71
N LEU A 83 -16.31 -1.67 25.08
CA LEU A 83 -15.35 -2.69 25.55
C LEU A 83 -13.90 -2.21 25.44
N LEU A 84 -13.53 -1.45 24.42
CA LEU A 84 -12.21 -0.84 24.27
C LEU A 84 -11.97 0.25 25.32
N GLU A 85 -12.99 1.02 25.65
CA GLU A 85 -12.94 2.04 26.72
C GLU A 85 -12.70 1.40 28.09
N ILE A 86 -13.40 0.29 28.39
CA ILE A 86 -13.18 -0.49 29.63
C ILE A 86 -11.83 -1.22 29.60
N SER A 87 -11.39 -1.64 28.41
CA SER A 87 -10.14 -2.37 28.18
C SER A 87 -8.89 -1.49 28.13
N ASN A 88 -9.02 -0.15 28.13
CA ASN A 88 -7.89 0.79 28.17
C ASN A 88 -6.93 0.56 29.36
N ASN A 89 -7.35 -0.20 30.39
CA ASN A 89 -6.51 -0.64 31.51
C ASN A 89 -5.91 -2.06 31.38
N SER A 90 -6.14 -2.76 30.27
CA SER A 90 -5.71 -4.14 30.05
C SER A 90 -4.62 -4.23 28.98
N ASN A 91 -3.37 -4.15 29.43
CA ASN A 91 -2.18 -4.50 28.63
C ASN A 91 -2.28 -5.90 27.95
N GLY A 92 -3.20 -6.74 28.41
CA GLY A 92 -3.50 -8.07 27.84
C GLY A 92 -4.15 -8.06 26.46
N LEU A 93 -4.94 -7.04 26.10
CA LEU A 93 -5.56 -6.98 24.76
C LEU A 93 -4.56 -6.50 23.70
N ILE A 94 -3.70 -5.55 24.06
CA ILE A 94 -2.56 -5.15 23.22
C ILE A 94 -1.59 -6.32 23.04
N SER A 95 -1.30 -7.11 24.08
CA SER A 95 -0.43 -8.28 23.93
C SER A 95 -1.06 -9.41 23.12
N LEU A 96 -2.39 -9.59 23.17
CA LEU A 96 -3.11 -10.52 22.31
C LEU A 96 -3.08 -10.07 20.85
N VAL A 97 -3.34 -8.79 20.56
CA VAL A 97 -3.23 -8.24 19.21
C VAL A 97 -1.78 -8.33 18.70
N GLN A 98 -0.79 -8.02 19.54
CA GLN A 98 0.63 -8.20 19.20
C GLN A 98 0.97 -9.66 18.93
N ASN A 99 0.45 -10.61 19.69
CA ASN A 99 0.68 -12.04 19.47
C ASN A 99 -0.04 -12.56 18.22
N ILE A 100 -1.24 -12.08 17.91
CA ILE A 100 -1.96 -12.42 16.68
C ILE A 100 -1.20 -11.86 15.47
N ILE A 101 -0.73 -10.61 15.53
CA ILE A 101 0.10 -9.99 14.49
C ILE A 101 1.41 -10.75 14.32
N GLN A 102 2.10 -11.09 15.41
CA GLN A 102 3.36 -11.85 15.37
C GLN A 102 3.15 -13.26 14.79
N ASN A 103 2.07 -13.96 15.16
CA ASN A 103 1.78 -15.29 14.63
C ASN A 103 1.30 -15.29 13.17
N GLN A 104 0.58 -14.25 12.72
CA GLN A 104 0.22 -14.07 11.32
C GLN A 104 1.47 -13.84 10.44
N ILE A 105 2.49 -13.13 10.95
CA ILE A 105 3.77 -12.95 10.24
C ILE A 105 4.58 -14.27 10.15
N VAL A 106 4.40 -15.21 11.08
CA VAL A 106 5.08 -16.52 11.04
C VAL A 106 4.43 -17.47 10.02
N PHE A 107 3.13 -17.37 9.74
CA PHE A 107 2.45 -18.18 8.73
C PHE A 107 2.80 -17.82 7.28
N GLU A 108 3.41 -16.66 7.03
CA GLU A 108 3.94 -16.27 5.72
C GLU A 108 5.37 -16.80 5.45
N LYS A 109 5.95 -17.55 6.41
CA LYS A 109 7.33 -18.05 6.36
C LYS A 109 7.49 -19.58 6.39
N LEU A 110 6.41 -20.33 6.22
CA LEU A 110 6.39 -21.79 6.07
C LEU A 110 6.00 -22.19 4.64
#